data_AF-A0AAE3A3M1-F1
#
_entry.id   AF-A0AAE3A3M1-F1
#
_cell.length_a   1.000
_cell.length_b   1.000
_cell.length_c   1.000
_cell.angle_alpha   90.00
_cell.angle_beta   90.00
_cell.angle_gamma   90.00
#
_symmetry.space_group_name_H-M   'P 1'
#
loop_
_entity.id
_entity.type
_entity.pdbx_description
1 polymer ?
#
loop_
_entity_poly.entity_id
_entity_poly.type
_entity_poly.pdbx_seq_one_letter_code
_entity_poly.pdbx_strand_id
1 'polypeptide(L)'
;MVINLQFFGGRGASSGISEKGNAYGTQYKILLEYENIKFVTNAGKNYEALMETMTNGRTYVQIGGEEILRIVQMDENNRRNRVIEFDKKNKQWHVHQGYLHSENSENQHDPLSISDVRLLEKVKKIWHNHREQI
;
A
#
# COMPACT_ATOMS: atom_id res chain seq x y z
N MET A 1 -26.00 -20.17 -7.78
CA MET A 1 -25.61 -18.75 -7.80
C MET A 1 -24.11 -18.72 -8.05
N VAL A 2 -23.67 -18.22 -9.20
CA VAL A 2 -22.26 -18.25 -9.62
C VAL A 2 -21.55 -17.14 -8.86
N ILE A 3 -20.72 -17.51 -7.89
CA ILE A 3 -19.85 -16.55 -7.21
C ILE A 3 -18.72 -16.26 -8.20
N ASN A 4 -18.79 -15.10 -8.85
CA ASN A 4 -17.66 -14.56 -9.62
C ASN A 4 -16.57 -14.18 -8.62
N LEU A 5 -15.74 -15.15 -8.25
CA LEU A 5 -14.51 -14.93 -7.50
C LEU A 5 -13.55 -14.25 -8.48
N GLN A 6 -13.62 -12.93 -8.60
CA GLN A 6 -12.53 -12.16 -9.19
C GLN A 6 -11.30 -12.46 -8.33
N PHE A 7 -10.38 -13.24 -8.88
CA PHE A 7 -9.10 -13.60 -8.28
C PHE A 7 -8.32 -12.32 -7.93
N PHE A 8 -8.46 -11.85 -6.69
CA PHE A 8 -7.58 -10.85 -6.11
C PHE A 8 -6.27 -11.55 -5.75
N GLY A 9 -5.44 -11.78 -6.76
CA GLY A 9 -4.14 -12.43 -6.67
C GLY A 9 -3.17 -11.63 -5.83
N GLY A 10 -3.18 -11.88 -4.52
CA GLY A 10 -2.04 -11.59 -3.67
C GLY A 10 -0.85 -12.45 -4.13
N ARG A 11 0.33 -11.86 -4.20
CA ARG A 11 1.58 -12.62 -4.26
C ARG A 11 1.79 -13.17 -2.86
N GLY A 12 1.20 -14.34 -2.58
CA GLY A 12 1.30 -15.10 -1.34
C GLY A 12 2.53 -14.69 -0.52
N ALA A 13 2.37 -14.08 0.66
CA ALA A 13 3.48 -13.83 1.58
C ALA A 13 4.32 -15.10 1.81
N SER A 14 3.65 -16.26 1.82
CA SER A 14 4.22 -17.60 2.01
C SER A 14 4.74 -18.27 0.73
N SER A 15 4.15 -18.03 -0.44
CA SER A 15 4.57 -18.65 -1.71
C SER A 15 5.60 -17.82 -2.47
N GLY A 16 5.61 -16.51 -2.25
CA GLY A 16 6.40 -15.55 -3.01
C GLY A 16 6.09 -15.48 -4.49
N ILE A 17 4.97 -16.05 -4.94
CA ILE A 17 4.59 -16.11 -6.35
C ILE A 17 3.06 -15.92 -6.44
N SER A 18 2.58 -15.06 -7.34
CA SER A 18 1.13 -14.93 -7.60
C SER A 18 0.59 -16.12 -8.40
N GLU A 19 -0.74 -16.26 -8.45
CA GLU A 19 -1.42 -17.19 -9.36
C GLU A 19 -1.01 -17.05 -10.83
N LYS A 20 -0.52 -15.88 -11.24
CA LYS A 20 -0.05 -15.59 -12.59
C LYS A 20 1.44 -15.87 -12.80
N GLY A 21 2.13 -16.45 -11.81
CA GLY A 21 3.56 -16.77 -11.88
C GLY A 21 4.51 -15.60 -11.61
N ASN A 22 4.01 -14.45 -11.13
CA ASN A 22 4.86 -13.29 -10.87
C ASN A 22 5.47 -13.37 -9.46
N ALA A 23 6.81 -13.36 -9.38
CA ALA A 23 7.54 -13.40 -8.11
C ALA A 23 7.31 -12.15 -7.25
N TYR A 24 7.15 -12.28 -5.94
CA TYR A 24 7.00 -11.17 -5.01
C TYR A 24 8.08 -10.10 -5.20
N GLY A 25 7.69 -8.83 -5.03
CA GLY A 25 8.58 -7.69 -5.24
C GLY A 25 8.71 -7.22 -6.70
N THR A 26 8.38 -8.04 -7.71
CA THR A 26 8.47 -7.57 -9.12
C THR A 26 7.33 -6.65 -9.55
N GLN A 27 6.29 -6.47 -8.72
CA GLN A 27 5.19 -5.51 -8.98
C GLN A 27 5.62 -4.04 -8.85
N TYR A 28 6.76 -3.78 -8.21
CA TYR A 28 7.23 -2.43 -7.97
C TYR A 28 8.75 -2.29 -8.12
N LYS A 29 9.22 -1.06 -8.25
CA LYS A 29 10.61 -0.65 -8.06
C LYS A 29 10.74 0.05 -6.72
N ILE A 30 11.82 -0.22 -6.00
CA ILE A 30 12.12 0.42 -4.73
C ILE A 30 12.81 1.75 -5.02
N LEU A 31 12.33 2.82 -4.38
CA LEU A 31 12.92 4.16 -4.48
C LEU A 31 13.76 4.47 -3.23
N LEU A 32 13.25 4.09 -2.06
CA LEU A 32 13.88 4.33 -0.76
C LEU A 32 13.40 3.28 0.25
N GLU A 33 14.29 2.84 1.13
CA GLU A 33 13.93 2.11 2.34
C GLU A 33 14.34 2.94 3.57
N TYR A 34 13.43 3.10 4.52
CA TYR A 34 13.66 3.78 5.78
C TYR A 34 13.00 2.99 6.90
N GLU A 35 13.80 2.37 7.78
CA GLU A 35 13.30 1.44 8.80
C GLU A 35 12.39 0.35 8.16
N ASN A 36 11.18 0.16 8.69
CA ASN A 36 10.19 -0.78 8.13
C ASN A 36 9.26 -0.13 7.07
N ILE A 37 9.63 1.04 6.54
CA ILE A 37 8.89 1.75 5.49
C ILE A 37 9.64 1.59 4.17
N LYS A 38 8.92 1.16 3.13
CA LYS A 38 9.46 0.99 1.78
C LYS A 38 8.72 1.89 0.80
N PHE A 39 9.42 2.84 0.21
CA PHE A 39 8.91 3.72 -0.83
C PHE A 39 9.08 3.05 -2.18
N VAL A 40 7.99 2.94 -2.93
CA VAL A 40 7.94 2.18 -4.16
C VAL A 40 7.18 2.91 -5.26
N THR A 41 7.54 2.64 -6.50
CA THR A 41 6.72 2.99 -7.67
C THR A 41 6.38 1.74 -8.47
N ASN A 42 5.31 1.76 -9.25
CA ASN A 42 4.90 0.58 -10.01
C ASN A 42 5.97 0.19 -11.03
N ALA A 43 6.24 -1.11 -11.18
CA ALA A 43 7.22 -1.59 -12.14
C ALA A 43 6.73 -1.48 -13.59
N GLY A 44 5.42 -1.55 -13.81
CA GLY A 44 4.78 -1.46 -15.12
C GLY A 44 3.62 -0.47 -15.15
N LYS A 45 2.99 -0.33 -16.33
CA LYS A 45 1.83 0.55 -16.54
C LYS A 45 0.59 0.08 -15.78
N ASN A 46 0.46 -1.24 -15.58
CA ASN A 46 -0.65 -1.82 -14.85
C ASN A 46 -0.34 -1.78 -13.35
N TYR A 47 -1.24 -1.15 -12.60
CA TYR A 47 -1.17 -1.17 -11.14
C TYR A 47 -1.51 -2.57 -10.63
N GLU A 48 -0.62 -3.12 -9.81
CA GLU A 48 -0.89 -4.31 -9.01
C GLU A 48 -0.96 -3.90 -7.53
N ALA A 49 -2.03 -4.30 -6.85
CA ALA A 49 -2.24 -3.94 -5.46
C ALA A 49 -1.23 -4.65 -4.55
N LEU A 50 -0.72 -3.92 -3.56
CA LEU A 50 0.12 -4.47 -2.50
C LEU A 50 -0.78 -5.17 -1.48
N MET A 51 -1.07 -6.43 -1.73
CA MET A 51 -1.98 -7.22 -0.89
C MET A 51 -1.25 -7.91 0.27
N GLU A 52 0.00 -8.33 0.05
CA GLU A 52 0.76 -9.12 1.02
C GLU A 52 2.25 -8.77 0.98
N THR A 53 2.99 -9.12 2.04
CA THR A 53 4.42 -8.84 2.21
C THR A 53 5.20 -10.06 2.71
N MET A 54 6.52 -10.09 2.53
CA MET A 54 7.39 -11.10 3.17
C MET A 54 8.04 -10.59 4.47
N THR A 55 7.89 -9.31 4.78
CA THR A 55 8.45 -8.69 5.99
C THR A 55 7.34 -8.31 6.95
N ASN A 56 7.44 -8.80 8.19
CA ASN A 56 6.47 -8.59 9.24
C ASN A 56 6.04 -7.11 9.37
N GLY A 57 4.74 -6.85 9.23
CA GLY A 57 4.14 -5.54 9.42
C GLY A 57 4.70 -4.43 8.52
N ARG A 58 5.28 -4.78 7.35
CA ARG A 58 5.89 -3.79 6.43
C ARG A 58 4.88 -2.70 6.07
N THR A 59 5.34 -1.46 6.05
CA THR A 59 4.58 -0.34 5.47
C THR A 59 5.15 0.00 4.10
N TYR A 60 4.28 0.14 3.10
CA TYR A 60 4.65 0.59 1.77
C TYR A 60 4.10 1.99 1.50
N VAL A 61 4.91 2.83 0.86
CA VAL A 61 4.49 4.14 0.37
C VAL A 61 4.57 4.11 -1.14
N GLN A 62 3.42 4.25 -1.82
CA GLN A 62 3.39 4.23 -3.28
C GLN A 62 3.53 5.64 -3.83
N ILE A 63 4.52 5.82 -4.69
CA ILE A 63 4.90 7.07 -5.33
C ILE A 63 4.49 7.03 -6.82
N GLY A 64 3.79 8.06 -7.26
CA GLY A 64 3.40 8.27 -8.65
C GLY A 64 3.99 9.58 -9.17
N GLY A 65 4.95 9.49 -10.10
CA GLY A 65 5.80 10.64 -10.42
C GLY A 65 6.60 11.01 -9.17
N GLU A 66 6.32 12.18 -8.61
CA GLU A 66 6.94 12.65 -7.37
C GLU A 66 5.98 12.69 -6.18
N GLU A 67 4.71 12.34 -6.40
CA GLU A 67 3.65 12.48 -5.41
C GLU A 67 3.43 11.17 -4.64
N ILE A 68 3.15 11.29 -3.34
CA ILE A 68 2.69 10.16 -2.53
C ILE A 68 1.22 9.90 -2.87
N LEU A 69 0.92 8.72 -3.39
CA LEU A 69 -0.44 8.31 -3.76
C LEU A 69 -1.17 7.65 -2.59
N ARG A 70 -0.49 6.72 -1.91
CA ARG A 70 -1.05 5.97 -0.78
C ARG A 70 0.02 5.35 0.11
N ILE A 71 -0.38 5.03 1.33
CA ILE A 71 0.39 4.29 2.32
C ILE A 71 -0.36 2.99 2.62
N VAL A 72 0.28 1.84 2.40
CA VAL A 72 -0.28 0.51 2.61
C VAL A 72 0.38 -0.12 3.82
N GLN A 73 -0.39 -0.43 4.85
CA GLN A 73 0.06 -1.05 6.08
C GLN A 73 -0.35 -2.52 6.12
N MET A 74 0.64 -3.36 6.37
CA MET A 74 0.47 -4.80 6.54
C MET A 74 0.28 -5.11 8.03
N ASP A 75 -0.52 -6.13 8.34
CA ASP A 75 -0.67 -6.68 9.68
C ASP A 75 0.46 -7.67 10.04
N GLU A 76 0.34 -8.27 11.22
CA GLU A 76 1.25 -9.29 11.73
C GLU A 76 1.24 -10.60 10.92
N ASN A 77 0.18 -10.83 10.16
CA ASN A 77 0.04 -11.96 9.23
C ASN A 77 0.57 -11.61 7.83
N ASN A 78 1.23 -10.46 7.69
CA ASN A 78 1.75 -9.94 6.44
C ASN A 78 0.69 -9.66 5.37
N ARG A 79 -0.54 -9.43 5.77
CA ARG A 79 -1.65 -9.09 4.89
C ARG A 79 -1.98 -7.62 4.99
N ARG A 80 -2.39 -7.03 3.88
CA ARG A 80 -2.90 -5.66 3.85
C ARG A 80 -4.07 -5.55 4.82
N ASN A 81 -3.98 -4.60 5.73
CA ASN A 81 -5.04 -4.34 6.71
C ASN A 81 -5.51 -2.90 6.70
N ARG A 82 -4.69 -1.96 6.21
CA ARG A 82 -5.05 -0.55 6.18
C ARG A 82 -4.37 0.17 5.03
N VAL A 83 -5.11 1.05 4.36
CA VAL A 83 -4.60 1.89 3.28
C VAL A 83 -5.00 3.34 3.53
N ILE A 84 -4.02 4.24 3.66
CA ILE A 84 -4.24 5.69 3.68
C ILE A 84 -4.04 6.18 2.25
N GLU A 85 -5.09 6.66 1.59
CA GLU A 85 -5.09 7.02 0.16
C GLU A 85 -5.51 8.47 -0.07
N PHE A 86 -4.86 9.13 -1.02
CA PHE A 86 -5.22 10.47 -1.45
C PHE A 86 -6.33 10.42 -2.51
N ASP A 87 -7.50 10.94 -2.17
CA ASP A 87 -8.60 11.16 -3.10
C ASP A 87 -8.29 12.36 -3.98
N LYS A 88 -8.00 12.10 -5.26
CA LYS A 88 -7.71 13.17 -6.24
C LYS A 88 -8.92 14.05 -6.56
N LYS A 89 -10.14 13.52 -6.45
CA LYS A 89 -11.39 14.24 -6.77
C LYS A 89 -11.70 15.24 -5.66
N ASN A 90 -11.69 14.78 -4.42
CA ASN A 90 -12.03 15.60 -3.25
C ASN A 90 -10.81 16.27 -2.61
N LYS A 91 -9.59 15.98 -3.11
CA LYS A 91 -8.31 16.52 -2.64
C LYS A 91 -8.06 16.29 -1.14
N GLN A 92 -8.43 15.13 -0.64
CA GLN A 92 -8.32 14.78 0.77
C GLN A 92 -7.80 13.37 0.97
N TRP A 93 -7.17 13.13 2.11
CA TRP A 93 -6.76 11.79 2.54
C TRP A 93 -7.93 11.08 3.20
N HIS A 94 -8.05 9.78 2.95
CA HIS A 94 -9.02 8.90 3.61
C HIS A 94 -8.39 7.53 3.83
N VAL A 95 -9.08 6.68 4.59
CA VAL A 95 -8.60 5.35 4.97
C VAL A 95 -9.54 4.28 4.45
N HIS A 96 -8.96 3.21 3.92
CA HIS A 96 -9.64 1.93 3.70
C HIS A 96 -9.14 0.92 4.73
N GLN A 97 -10.04 0.17 5.35
CA GLN A 97 -9.70 -0.93 6.25
C GLN A 97 -9.85 -2.27 5.53
N GLY A 98 -9.04 -3.24 5.91
CA GLY A 98 -9.15 -4.64 5.52
C GLY A 98 -8.37 -5.03 4.26
N TYR A 99 -8.53 -6.31 3.92
CA TYR A 99 -7.72 -6.99 2.91
C TYR A 99 -8.18 -6.68 1.48
N LEU A 100 -9.49 -6.62 1.21
CA LEU A 100 -10.09 -6.35 -0.10
C LEU A 100 -10.61 -4.93 -0.20
N HIS A 101 -11.38 -4.47 0.80
CA HIS A 101 -11.87 -3.10 1.02
C HIS A 101 -12.96 -3.13 2.11
N SER A 102 -12.98 -2.17 3.04
CA SER A 102 -14.06 -1.92 4.01
C SER A 102 -14.41 -3.08 4.98
N GLU A 103 -13.60 -4.13 5.10
CA GLU A 103 -13.99 -5.29 5.91
C GLU A 103 -14.07 -5.02 7.42
N ASN A 104 -13.41 -3.95 7.89
CA ASN A 104 -13.40 -3.56 9.30
C ASN A 104 -14.04 -2.18 9.54
N SER A 105 -14.88 -1.68 8.63
CA SER A 105 -15.63 -0.43 8.80
C SER A 105 -17.01 -0.50 8.15
N GLU A 106 -18.00 0.18 8.75
CA GLU A 106 -19.31 0.41 8.13
C GLU A 106 -19.22 1.42 6.97
N ASN A 107 -18.11 2.17 6.89
CA ASN A 107 -17.86 3.12 5.83
C ASN A 107 -16.95 2.54 4.75
N GLN A 108 -17.23 2.92 3.50
CA GLN A 108 -16.33 2.62 2.39
C GLN A 108 -14.98 3.36 2.56
N HIS A 109 -15.02 4.57 3.15
CA HIS A 109 -13.89 5.46 3.37
C HIS A 109 -13.97 6.03 4.80
N ASP A 110 -12.97 5.77 5.63
CA ASP A 110 -12.87 6.34 6.98
C ASP A 110 -12.07 7.65 6.99
N PRO A 111 -12.34 8.56 7.94
CA PRO A 111 -11.44 9.69 8.22
C PRO A 111 -10.11 9.20 8.80
N LEU A 112 -9.07 10.03 8.71
CA LEU A 112 -7.77 9.72 9.31
C LEU A 112 -7.87 9.75 10.84
N SER A 113 -7.34 8.72 11.48
CA SER A 113 -7.03 8.75 12.91
C SER A 113 -5.80 9.61 13.20
N ILE A 114 -5.58 9.94 14.47
CA ILE A 114 -4.37 10.67 14.91
C ILE A 114 -3.09 9.91 14.53
N SER A 115 -3.09 8.58 14.61
CA SER A 115 -1.96 7.75 14.18
C SER A 115 -1.74 7.82 12.66
N ASP A 116 -2.82 7.87 11.87
CA ASP A 116 -2.72 7.99 10.41
C ASP A 116 -2.11 9.34 10.02
N VAL A 117 -2.51 10.42 10.69
CA VAL A 117 -1.92 11.76 10.49
C VAL A 117 -0.43 11.75 10.80
N ARG A 118 -0.02 11.21 11.95
CA ARG A 118 1.40 11.12 12.34
C ARG A 118 2.23 10.30 11.34
N LEU A 119 1.69 9.18 10.87
CA LEU A 119 2.36 8.35 9.87
C LEU A 119 2.50 9.10 8.54
N LEU A 120 1.43 9.75 8.09
CA LEU A 120 1.44 10.55 6.85
C LEU A 120 2.46 11.68 6.91
N GLU A 121 2.54 12.41 8.03
CA GLU A 121 3.54 13.46 8.24
C GLU A 121 4.97 12.91 8.25
N LYS A 122 5.21 11.79 8.96
CA LYS A 122 6.52 11.09 8.96
C LYS A 122 6.93 10.72 7.53
N VAL A 123 6.02 10.11 6.77
CA VAL A 123 6.28 9.68 5.39
C VAL A 123 6.55 10.86 4.46
N LYS A 124 5.75 11.94 4.56
CA LYS A 124 5.98 13.18 3.79
C LYS A 124 7.35 13.78 4.06
N LYS A 125 7.76 13.85 5.33
CA LYS A 125 9.08 14.37 5.72
C LYS A 125 10.22 13.53 5.17
N ILE A 126 10.13 12.20 5.30
CA ILE A 126 11.14 11.27 4.76
C ILE A 126 11.26 11.44 3.25
N TRP A 127 10.12 11.48 2.53
CA TRP A 127 10.12 11.60 1.07
C TRP A 127 10.67 12.94 0.59
N HIS A 128 10.25 14.04 1.22
CA HIS A 128 10.78 15.36 0.90
C HIS A 128 12.30 15.41 1.07
N ASN A 129 12.82 14.96 2.21
CA ASN A 129 14.26 14.94 2.46
C ASN A 129 15.03 14.09 1.43
N HIS A 130 14.47 12.98 0.96
CA HIS A 130 15.07 12.18 -0.09
C HIS A 130 15.10 12.91 -1.44
N ARG A 131 14.02 13.62 -1.80
CA ARG A 131 13.97 14.40 -3.05
C ARG A 131 14.95 15.57 -3.07
N GLU A 132 15.23 16.18 -1.93
CA GLU A 132 16.23 17.28 -1.87
C GLU A 132 17.69 16.80 -1.96
N GLN A 133 17.93 15.48 -1.95
CA GLN A 133 19.28 14.89 -2.01
C GLN A 133 19.64 14.32 -3.39
N ILE A 134 18.70 14.32 -4.34
CA ILE A 134 18.87 13.81 -5.71
C ILE A 134 18.91 14.97 -6.71
#